data_AF-A0A158BTY7-F1
#
_entry.id   AF-A0A158BTY7-F1
#
_cell.length_a   1.000
_cell.length_b   1.000
_cell.length_c   1.000
_cell.angle_alpha   90.00
_cell.angle_beta   90.00
_cell.angle_gamma   90.00
#
_symmetry.space_group_name_H-M   'P 1'
#
loop_
_entity.id
_entity.type
_entity.pdbx_description
1 polymer ?
#
loop_
_entity_poly.entity_id
_entity_poly.type
_entity_poly.pdbx_seq_one_letter_code
_entity_poly.pdbx_strand_id
1 'polypeptide(L)' 'MDESLPKATNGISDFLKLESAGGLLLMAAAVLALICSNSPIRHAYDDLLKIPVELRFGSFVLAKPLLLWINDGLMAIFSC' A
#
# COMPACT_ATOMS: atom_id res chain seq x y z
N MET A 1 18.52 28.04 -19.64
CA MET A 1 18.15 26.67 -20.00
C MET A 1 18.83 25.78 -18.97
N ASP A 2 18.40 25.74 -17.71
CA ASP A 2 17.14 25.14 -17.27
C ASP A 2 16.50 25.92 -16.11
N GLU A 3 15.19 26.05 -16.25
CA GLU A 3 14.27 26.56 -15.26
C GLU A 3 13.65 25.35 -14.54
N SER A 4 13.33 25.53 -13.25
CA SER A 4 12.39 24.74 -12.45
C SER A 4 12.75 23.27 -12.15
N LEU A 5 13.04 22.98 -10.87
CA LEU A 5 12.11 22.19 -10.04
C LEU A 5 12.55 22.24 -8.56
N PRO A 6 11.64 22.60 -7.63
CA PRO A 6 11.94 22.85 -6.24
C PRO A 6 12.42 21.58 -5.52
N LYS A 7 13.46 21.74 -4.70
CA LYS A 7 13.99 20.74 -3.76
C LYS A 7 13.02 20.51 -2.59
N ALA A 8 11.78 20.10 -2.91
CA ALA A 8 10.75 19.69 -1.96
C ALA A 8 10.98 18.25 -1.42
N THR A 9 12.02 17.56 -1.90
CA THR A 9 12.35 16.18 -1.50
C THR A 9 13.01 16.07 -0.12
N ASN A 10 13.71 17.11 0.35
CA ASN A 10 14.43 17.03 1.63
C ASN A 10 13.48 16.98 2.83
N GLY A 11 12.41 17.78 2.82
CA GLY A 11 11.47 17.83 3.94
C GLY A 11 10.84 16.47 4.23
N ILE A 12 10.30 15.80 3.21
CA ILE A 12 9.63 14.49 3.36
C ILE A 12 10.61 13.43 3.90
N SER A 13 11.87 13.46 3.46
CA SER A 13 12.91 12.53 3.92
C SER A 13 13.29 12.76 5.39
N ASP A 14 13.33 14.02 5.83
CA ASP A 14 13.62 14.37 7.24
C ASP A 14 12.41 14.12 8.16
N PHE A 15 11.18 14.27 7.64
CA PHE A 15 9.96 13.85 8.35
C PHE A 15 9.86 12.33 8.49
N LEU A 16 10.18 11.56 7.45
CA LEU A 16 10.18 10.08 7.49
C LEU A 16 11.27 9.50 8.42
N LYS A 17 12.35 10.24 8.69
CA LYS A 17 13.40 9.86 9.65
C LYS A 17 12.98 10.03 11.11
N LEU A 18 11.93 10.78 11.40
CA LEU A 18 11.42 10.91 12.75
C LEU A 18 10.71 9.59 13.10
N GLU A 19 11.17 8.88 14.12
CA GLU A 19 10.65 7.55 14.55
C GLU A 19 9.12 7.47 14.61
N SER A 20 8.45 8.59 14.92
CA SER A 20 6.99 8.71 15.00
C SER A 20 6.25 8.83 13.66
N ALA A 21 6.94 9.14 12.56
CA ALA A 21 6.30 9.39 11.27
C ALA A 21 5.72 8.11 10.65
N GLY A 22 6.35 6.96 10.86
CA GLY A 22 5.80 5.67 10.44
C GLY A 22 4.45 5.36 11.10
N GLY A 23 4.34 5.61 12.41
CA GLY A 23 3.09 5.42 13.16
C GLY A 23 1.98 6.39 12.73
N LEU A 24 2.32 7.66 12.51
CA LEU A 24 1.35 8.66 12.01
C LEU A 24 0.87 8.32 10.59
N LEU A 25 1.77 7.86 9.72
CA LEU A 25 1.44 7.48 8.35
C LEU A 25 0.56 6.22 8.30
N LEU A 26 0.82 5.24 9.17
CA LEU A 26 -0.06 4.08 9.37
C LEU A 26 -1.44 4.49 9.88
N MET A 27 -1.51 5.40 10.85
CA MET A 27 -2.78 5.89 11.39
C MET A 27 -3.59 6.65 10.33
N ALA A 28 -2.93 7.51 9.54
CA ALA A 28 -3.56 8.18 8.41
C ALA A 28 -4.06 7.19 7.34
N ALA A 29 -3.26 6.16 7.01
CA ALA A 29 -3.66 5.10 6.09
C ALA A 29 -4.88 4.31 6.60
N ALA A 30 -4.94 4.01 7.90
CA ALA A 30 -6.08 3.33 8.51
C ALA A 30 -7.37 4.18 8.45
N VAL A 31 -7.27 5.49 8.73
CA VAL A 31 -8.41 6.42 8.61
C VAL A 31 -8.88 6.52 7.17
N LEU A 32 -7.96 6.63 6.20
CA LEU A 32 -8.29 6.61 4.77
C LEU A 32 -8.97 5.31 4.36
N ALA A 33 -8.48 4.15 4.83
CA ALA A 33 -9.10 2.85 4.58
C ALA A 33 -10.54 2.79 5.13
N LEU A 34 -10.79 3.34 6.32
CA LEU A 34 -12.13 3.43 6.89
C LEU A 34 -13.07 4.34 6.08
N ILE A 35 -12.58 5.48 5.59
CA ILE A 35 -13.35 6.39 4.73
C ILE A 35 -13.69 5.71 3.40
N CYS A 36 -12.70 5.07 2.76
CA CYS A 36 -12.91 4.30 1.54
C CYS A 36 -13.89 3.13 1.76
N SER A 37 -13.85 2.45 2.91
CA SER A 37 -14.75 1.35 3.25
C SER A 37 -16.18 1.81 3.56
N ASN A 38 -16.40 3.06 3.96
CA ASN A 38 -17.74 3.62 4.18
C ASN A 38 -18.30 4.33 2.92
N SER A 39 -17.49 4.46 1.87
CA SER A 39 -17.87 5.10 0.62
C SER A 39 -18.46 4.08 -0.39
N PRO A 40 -19.35 4.49 -1.32
CA PRO A 40 -19.79 3.68 -2.46
C PRO A 40 -18.64 3.19 -3.36
N ILE A 41 -17.43 3.74 -3.24
CA ILE A 41 -16.18 3.22 -3.83
C ILE A 41 -15.81 1.82 -3.31
N ARG A 42 -16.36 1.40 -2.16
CA ARG A 42 -16.13 0.08 -1.59
C ARG A 42 -16.38 -1.06 -2.57
N HIS A 43 -17.41 -1.00 -3.40
CA HIS A 43 -17.67 -2.09 -4.35
C HIS A 43 -16.54 -2.26 -5.36
N ALA A 44 -16.09 -1.17 -5.98
CA ALA A 44 -14.95 -1.20 -6.90
C ALA A 44 -13.65 -1.60 -6.20
N TYR A 45 -13.45 -1.16 -4.96
CA TYR A 45 -12.27 -1.50 -4.15
C TYR A 45 -12.25 -2.99 -3.75
N ASP A 46 -13.40 -3.53 -3.35
CA ASP A 46 -13.58 -4.93 -2.96
C ASP A 46 -13.44 -5.85 -4.18
N ASP A 47 -13.97 -5.45 -5.34
CA ASP A 47 -13.79 -6.18 -6.60
C ASP A 47 -12.32 -6.20 -7.01
N LEU A 48 -11.60 -5.07 -6.93
CA LEU A 48 -10.15 -5.00 -7.18
C LEU A 48 -9.34 -5.89 -6.23
N LEU A 49 -9.68 -5.90 -4.93
CA LEU A 49 -9.01 -6.72 -3.91
C LEU A 49 -9.32 -8.22 -4.05
N LYS A 50 -10.48 -8.56 -4.60
CA LYS A 50 -10.92 -9.93 -4.88
C LYS A 50 -10.37 -10.49 -6.19
N ILE A 51 -9.77 -9.66 -7.06
CA ILE A 51 -9.18 -10.14 -8.30
C ILE A 51 -8.23 -11.30 -7.98
N PRO A 52 -8.52 -12.52 -8.48
CA PRO A 52 -7.67 -13.66 -8.22
C PRO A 52 -6.37 -13.47 -9.02
N VAL A 53 -5.25 -13.32 -8.30
CA VAL A 53 -3.93 -13.34 -8.93
C VAL A 53 -3.38 -14.74 -8.79
N GLU A 54 -3.35 -15.42 -9.94
CA GLU A 54 -2.81 -16.76 -10.07
C GLU A 54 -1.37 -16.69 -10.57
N LEU A 55 -0.42 -17.11 -9.73
CA LEU A 55 0.95 -17.37 -10.18
C LEU A 55 1.07 -18.88 -10.47
N ARG A 56 1.37 -19.21 -11.72
CA ARG A 56 1.55 -20.60 -12.18
C ARG A 56 3.03 -20.83 -12.53
N PHE A 57 3.65 -21.78 -11.83
CA PHE A 57 5.00 -22.26 -12.12
C PHE A 57 4.95 -23.77 -12.37
N GLY A 58 4.89 -24.19 -13.64
CA GLY A 58 4.74 -25.60 -14.01
C GLY A 58 3.44 -26.20 -13.48
N SER A 59 3.53 -27.20 -12.59
CA SER A 59 2.39 -27.83 -11.91
C SER A 59 1.97 -27.13 -10.60
N PHE A 60 2.71 -26.11 -10.15
CA PHE A 60 2.38 -25.35 -8.95
C PHE A 60 1.43 -24.19 -9.30
N VAL A 61 0.22 -24.22 -8.74
CA VAL A 61 -0.81 -23.19 -8.92
C VAL A 61 -1.05 -22.52 -7.59
N LEU A 62 -0.66 -21.25 -7.46
CA LEU A 62 -0.97 -20.43 -6.29
C LEU A 62 -1.99 -19.36 -6.70
N ALA A 63 -3.27 -19.71 -6.56
CA ALA A 63 -4.37 -18.79 -6.75
C ALA A 63 -4.71 -18.14 -5.40
N LYS A 64 -4.30 -16.89 -5.21
CA LYS A 64 -4.69 -16.10 -4.04
C LYS A 64 -5.30 -14.77 -4.49
N PRO A 65 -6.37 -14.30 -3.82
CA PRO A 65 -6.90 -12.97 -4.08
C PRO A 65 -5.83 -11.91 -3.77
N LEU A 66 -5.89 -10.78 -4.47
CA LEU A 66 -4.94 -9.68 -4.37
C LEU A 66 -4.73 -9.21 -2.92
N LEU A 67 -5.79 -9.20 -2.11
CA LEU A 67 -5.74 -8.87 -0.70
C LEU A 67 -4.72 -9.71 0.11
N LEU A 68 -4.69 -11.03 -0.14
CA LEU A 68 -3.79 -11.94 0.58
C LEU A 68 -2.33 -11.74 0.15
N TRP A 69 -2.09 -11.44 -1.12
CA TRP A 69 -0.76 -11.08 -1.61
C TRP A 69 -0.23 -9.80 -0.97
N ILE A 70 -1.08 -8.78 -0.81
CA ILE A 70 -0.70 -7.52 -0.17
C ILE A 70 -0.36 -7.75 1.30
N ASN A 71 -1.16 -8.54 2.02
CA ASN A 71 -0.90 -8.86 3.43
C ASN A 71 0.40 -9.66 3.61
N ASP A 72 0.59 -10.73 2.82
CA ASP A 72 1.81 -11.56 2.84
C ASP A 72 3.05 -10.71 2.51
N GLY A 73 2.95 -9.79 1.53
CA GLY A 73 4.04 -8.88 1.15
C GLY A 73 4.34 -7.81 2.20
N LEU A 74 3.31 -7.24 2.82
CA LEU A 74 3.48 -6.26 3.88
C LEU A 74 4.16 -6.90 5.11
N MET A 75 3.78 -8.12 5.47
CA MET A 75 4.44 -8.90 6.52
C MET A 75 5.92 -9.16 6.23
N ALA A 76 6.27 -9.42 4.96
CA ALA A 76 7.66 -9.62 4.54
C ALA A 76 8.52 -8.34 4.67
N ILE A 77 7.94 -7.16 4.42
CA ILE A 77 8.64 -5.87 4.55
C ILE A 77 8.79 -5.47 6.02
N PHE A 78 7.76 -5.66 6.84
CA PHE A 78 7.79 -5.25 8.25
C PHE A 78 8.64 -6.15 9.16
N SER A 79 8.91 -7.39 8.74
CA SER A 79 9.65 -8.36 9.54
C SER A 79 11.14 -8.49 9.15
N CYS A 80 11.62 -7.69 8.19
CA CYS A 80 13.02 -7.64 7.75
C CYS A 80 13.69 -6.37 8.26
#